data_AF-A0A7S2DTY3-F1
#
_entry.id   AF-A0A7S2DTY3-F1
#
_cell.length_a   1.000
_cell.length_b   1.000
_cell.length_c   1.000
_cell.angle_alpha   90.00
_cell.angle_beta   90.00
_cell.angle_gamma   90.00
#
_symmetry.space_group_name_H-M   'P 1'
#
loop_
_entity.id
_entity.type
_entity.pdbx_description
1 polymer ?
#
loop_
_entity_poly.entity_id
_entity_poly.type
_entity_poly.pdbx_seq_one_letter_code
_entity_poly.pdbx_strand_id
1 'polypeptide(L)'
;LSSLLSSPLVSSRLLFSLLTCCSPQAELDAIKARANVLAAELPPARELMLSAQRERALAEAHLKMLQSKLQQMRQDEAMLRRQMNVCNAKVDDGTPSPSLDDETSTVPDFHSALNLAEQQESDAVPCSAPVMSNPTACAPGAARNELVENSEKQASLQCLKEEVHDLEGQLASAHTQLKLARAGGDAATERAAWLQLQLHNETRRSKVAEEEVKQLRIQLIEIQDGERAKVL
;
A
#
# COMPACT_ATOMS: atom_id res chain seq x y z
N LEU A 1 -61.39 -25.69 -1.35
CA LEU A 1 -60.28 -25.77 -2.33
C LEU A 1 -60.80 -25.72 -3.76
N SER A 2 -61.72 -26.61 -4.17
CA SER A 2 -62.29 -26.62 -5.52
C SER A 2 -63.03 -25.34 -5.92
N SER A 3 -63.63 -24.62 -4.96
CA SER A 3 -64.32 -23.34 -5.15
C SER A 3 -63.38 -22.12 -5.26
N LEU A 4 -62.20 -22.18 -4.62
CA LEU A 4 -61.16 -21.14 -4.70
C LEU A 4 -60.48 -21.17 -6.09
N LEU A 5 -60.26 -22.36 -6.64
CA LEU A 5 -59.67 -22.57 -7.97
C LEU A 5 -60.55 -22.09 -9.14
N SER A 6 -61.85 -21.87 -8.91
CA SER A 6 -62.80 -21.43 -9.95
C SER A 6 -63.00 -19.91 -9.98
N SER A 7 -62.39 -19.15 -9.08
CA SER A 7 -62.55 -17.70 -9.03
C SER A 7 -61.53 -17.02 -9.95
N PRO A 8 -61.94 -16.18 -10.92
CA PRO A 8 -61.03 -15.49 -11.85
C PRO A 8 -60.11 -14.46 -11.15
N LEU A 9 -60.31 -14.25 -9.85
CA LEU A 9 -59.56 -13.32 -9.00
C LEU A 9 -58.32 -13.95 -8.35
N VAL A 10 -58.17 -15.29 -8.37
CA VAL A 10 -56.99 -15.90 -7.76
C VAL A 10 -55.81 -15.80 -8.72
N SER A 11 -54.90 -14.85 -8.45
CA SER A 11 -53.65 -14.68 -9.19
C SER A 11 -52.87 -16.01 -9.24
N SER A 12 -52.27 -16.31 -10.41
CA SER A 12 -51.44 -17.50 -10.63
C SER A 12 -50.35 -17.68 -9.55
N ARG A 13 -49.90 -16.59 -8.90
CA ARG A 13 -48.90 -16.63 -7.81
C ARG A 13 -49.47 -17.04 -6.45
N LEU A 14 -50.73 -16.74 -6.14
CA LEU A 14 -51.40 -17.24 -4.92
C LEU A 14 -51.60 -18.75 -5.02
N LEU A 15 -52.00 -19.22 -6.20
CA LEU A 15 -52.06 -20.65 -6.50
C LEU A 15 -50.68 -21.30 -6.44
N PHE A 16 -49.65 -20.64 -7.00
CA PHE A 16 -48.28 -21.13 -6.95
C PHE A 16 -47.75 -21.21 -5.52
N SER A 17 -47.99 -20.20 -4.67
CA SER A 17 -47.56 -20.19 -3.26
C SER A 17 -48.26 -21.27 -2.43
N LEU A 18 -49.54 -21.56 -2.74
CA LEU A 18 -50.27 -22.69 -2.14
C LEU A 18 -49.73 -24.05 -2.62
N LEU A 19 -49.20 -24.12 -3.85
CA LEU A 19 -48.64 -25.32 -4.47
C LEU A 19 -47.17 -25.59 -4.08
N THR A 20 -46.35 -24.56 -3.87
CA THR A 20 -44.91 -24.69 -3.62
C THR A 20 -44.52 -24.71 -2.14
N CYS A 21 -45.47 -24.61 -1.21
CA CYS A 21 -45.27 -24.60 0.24
C CYS A 21 -44.35 -23.48 0.79
N CYS A 22 -43.83 -22.57 -0.05
CA CYS A 22 -43.08 -21.41 0.38
C CYS A 22 -44.00 -20.19 0.48
N SER A 23 -44.11 -19.64 1.70
CA SER A 23 -44.84 -18.40 1.92
C SER A 23 -43.99 -17.23 1.41
N PRO A 24 -44.56 -16.26 0.68
CA PRO A 24 -43.83 -15.07 0.22
C PRO A 24 -43.28 -14.23 1.39
N GLN A 25 -43.86 -14.37 2.58
CA GLN A 25 -43.30 -13.79 3.80
C GLN A 25 -41.98 -14.48 4.22
N ALA A 26 -41.91 -15.81 4.12
CA ALA A 26 -40.69 -16.55 4.45
C ALA A 26 -39.54 -16.24 3.48
N GLU A 27 -39.85 -16.03 2.20
CA GLU A 27 -38.85 -15.58 1.22
C GLU A 27 -38.32 -14.17 1.53
N LEU A 28 -39.21 -13.24 1.90
CA LEU A 28 -38.83 -11.90 2.34
C LEU A 28 -37.94 -11.94 3.58
N ASP A 29 -38.32 -12.73 4.58
CA ASP A 29 -37.55 -12.88 5.82
C ASP A 29 -36.16 -13.48 5.55
N ALA A 30 -36.06 -14.43 4.60
CA ALA A 30 -34.78 -14.99 4.17
C ALA A 30 -33.90 -13.97 3.42
N ILE A 31 -34.47 -13.11 2.59
CA ILE A 31 -33.74 -12.01 1.93
C ILE A 31 -33.21 -11.03 2.99
N LYS A 32 -34.04 -10.63 3.96
CA LYS A 32 -33.63 -9.76 5.06
C LYS A 32 -32.53 -10.39 5.92
N ALA A 33 -32.63 -11.68 6.21
CA ALA A 33 -31.60 -12.40 6.95
C ALA A 33 -30.25 -12.36 6.22
N ARG A 34 -30.23 -12.61 4.89
CA ARG A 34 -29.01 -12.47 4.07
C ARG A 34 -28.46 -11.05 4.08
N ALA A 35 -29.32 -10.04 3.93
CA ALA A 35 -28.91 -8.63 4.00
C ALA A 35 -28.28 -8.28 5.36
N ASN A 36 -28.84 -8.80 6.46
CA ASN A 36 -28.31 -8.57 7.81
C ASN A 36 -26.92 -9.21 7.99
N VAL A 37 -26.70 -10.42 7.49
CA VAL A 37 -25.37 -11.06 7.50
C VAL A 37 -24.36 -10.23 6.71
N LEU A 38 -24.72 -9.79 5.51
CA LEU A 38 -23.85 -8.93 4.69
C LEU A 38 -23.56 -7.58 5.35
N ALA A 39 -24.55 -7.00 6.03
CA ALA A 39 -24.38 -5.77 6.80
C ALA A 39 -23.46 -5.95 8.01
N ALA A 40 -23.43 -7.13 8.61
CA ALA A 40 -22.52 -7.47 9.71
C ALA A 40 -21.09 -7.77 9.20
N GLU A 41 -20.94 -8.36 8.02
CA GLU A 41 -19.62 -8.69 7.45
C GLU A 41 -18.92 -7.50 6.76
N LEU A 42 -19.67 -6.50 6.29
CA LEU A 42 -19.10 -5.37 5.58
C LEU A 42 -18.17 -4.47 6.44
N PRO A 43 -18.51 -4.10 7.70
CA PRO A 43 -17.62 -3.33 8.56
C PRO A 43 -16.24 -3.96 8.79
N PRO A 44 -16.11 -5.23 9.24
CA PRO A 44 -14.79 -5.83 9.44
C PRO A 44 -14.02 -5.96 8.13
N ALA A 45 -14.68 -6.22 6.99
CA ALA A 45 -14.01 -6.23 5.69
C ALA A 45 -13.46 -4.85 5.28
N ARG A 46 -14.19 -3.77 5.56
CA ARG A 46 -13.69 -2.38 5.35
C ARG A 46 -12.53 -2.05 6.27
N GLU A 47 -12.56 -2.53 7.51
CA GLU A 47 -11.50 -2.31 8.47
C GLU A 47 -10.20 -3.00 8.03
N LEU A 48 -10.30 -4.24 7.53
CA LEU A 48 -9.18 -4.97 6.92
C LEU A 48 -8.65 -4.27 5.65
N MET A 49 -9.52 -3.73 4.81
CA MET A 49 -9.09 -2.94 3.65
C MET A 49 -8.29 -1.70 4.09
N LEU A 50 -8.77 -0.97 5.11
CA LEU A 50 -8.09 0.22 5.63
C LEU A 50 -6.77 -0.14 6.32
N SER A 51 -6.71 -1.23 7.08
CA SER A 51 -5.44 -1.68 7.70
C SER A 51 -4.42 -2.08 6.63
N ALA A 52 -4.84 -2.81 5.60
CA ALA A 52 -3.96 -3.19 4.49
C ALA A 52 -3.47 -1.97 3.69
N GLN A 53 -4.30 -0.93 3.52
CA GLN A 53 -3.86 0.34 2.92
C GLN A 53 -2.81 1.06 3.77
N ARG A 54 -2.96 1.06 5.10
CA ARG A 54 -1.96 1.63 6.01
C ARG A 54 -0.64 0.86 5.95
N GLU A 55 -0.70 -0.47 5.99
CA GLU A 55 0.49 -1.33 5.86
C GLU A 55 1.21 -1.11 4.54
N ARG A 56 0.48 -0.99 3.44
CA ARG A 56 1.05 -0.63 2.13
C ARG A 56 1.73 0.73 2.18
N ALA A 57 1.11 1.75 2.76
CA ALA A 57 1.70 3.09 2.86
C ALA A 57 3.00 3.08 3.69
N LEU A 58 3.02 2.34 4.81
CA LEU A 58 4.22 2.16 5.63
C LEU A 58 5.33 1.42 4.86
N ALA A 59 5.00 0.35 4.13
CA ALA A 59 5.96 -0.37 3.31
C ALA A 59 6.53 0.49 2.16
N GLU A 60 5.70 1.34 1.54
CA GLU A 60 6.15 2.29 0.51
C GLU A 60 7.05 3.38 1.09
N ALA A 61 6.76 3.88 2.29
CA ALA A 61 7.61 4.83 2.99
C ALA A 61 8.97 4.23 3.36
N HIS A 62 8.98 3.00 3.91
CA HIS A 62 10.19 2.28 4.25
C HIS A 62 11.08 2.03 3.01
N LEU A 63 10.47 1.65 1.89
CA LEU A 63 11.19 1.46 0.64
C LEU A 63 11.83 2.76 0.13
N LYS A 64 11.11 3.89 0.20
CA LYS A 64 11.66 5.21 -0.17
C LYS A 64 12.83 5.62 0.72
N MET A 65 12.72 5.40 2.03
CA MET A 65 13.78 5.68 2.99
C MET A 65 15.04 4.85 2.70
N LEU A 66 14.89 3.55 2.40
CA LEU A 66 16.01 2.69 2.02
C LEU A 66 16.64 3.15 0.70
N GLN A 67 15.83 3.55 -0.28
CA GLN A 67 16.33 4.09 -1.56
C GLN A 67 17.12 5.38 -1.36
N SER A 68 16.63 6.33 -0.54
CA SER A 68 17.36 7.57 -0.27
C SER A 68 18.65 7.30 0.48
N LYS A 69 18.64 6.40 1.48
CA LYS A 69 19.85 6.01 2.20
C LYS A 69 20.89 5.38 1.26
N LEU A 70 20.48 4.45 0.41
CA LEU A 70 21.36 3.81 -0.57
C LEU A 70 21.95 4.84 -1.55
N GLN A 71 21.15 5.80 -2.00
CA GLN A 71 21.61 6.87 -2.88
C GLN A 71 22.65 7.76 -2.20
N GLN A 72 22.43 8.14 -0.94
CA GLN A 72 23.38 8.90 -0.14
C GLN A 72 24.70 8.15 0.01
N MET A 73 24.64 6.88 0.39
CA MET A 73 25.83 6.03 0.57
C MET A 73 26.65 5.89 -0.72
N ARG A 74 25.99 5.78 -1.87
CA ARG A 74 26.67 5.76 -3.18
C ARG A 74 27.33 7.10 -3.52
N GLN A 75 26.76 8.22 -3.09
CA GLN A 75 27.38 9.54 -3.24
C GLN A 75 28.61 9.69 -2.33
N ASP A 76 28.51 9.21 -1.09
CA ASP A 76 29.61 9.23 -0.13
C ASP A 76 30.77 8.32 -0.60
N GLU A 77 30.46 7.13 -1.11
CA GLU A 77 31.46 6.25 -1.75
C GLU A 77 32.14 6.95 -2.94
N ALA A 78 31.37 7.61 -3.81
CA ALA A 78 31.92 8.33 -4.95
C ALA A 78 32.80 9.52 -4.51
N MET A 79 32.43 10.22 -3.43
CA MET A 79 33.20 11.31 -2.86
C MET A 79 34.54 10.80 -2.30
N LEU A 80 34.52 9.73 -1.49
CA LEU A 80 35.74 9.13 -0.93
C LEU A 80 36.66 8.58 -2.01
N ARG A 81 36.11 7.94 -3.05
CA ARG A 81 36.89 7.52 -4.23
C ARG A 81 37.59 8.70 -4.91
N ARG A 82 36.89 9.82 -5.09
CA ARG A 82 37.49 11.05 -5.65
C ARG A 82 38.60 11.60 -4.77
N GLN A 83 38.38 11.66 -3.45
CA GLN A 83 39.40 12.11 -2.50
C GLN A 83 40.64 11.23 -2.52
N MET A 84 40.48 9.90 -2.55
CA MET A 84 41.60 8.95 -2.69
C MET A 84 42.36 9.15 -4.00
N ASN A 85 41.66 9.34 -5.12
CA ASN A 85 42.32 9.58 -6.42
C ASN A 85 43.14 10.88 -6.41
N VAL A 86 42.66 11.93 -5.75
CA VAL A 86 43.40 13.20 -5.57
C VAL A 86 44.61 13.03 -4.66
N CYS A 87 44.49 12.25 -3.58
CA CYS A 87 45.62 11.93 -2.70
C CYS A 87 46.69 11.11 -3.43
N ASN A 88 46.30 10.11 -4.23
CA ASN A 88 47.24 9.29 -4.99
C ASN A 88 47.95 10.09 -6.09
N ALA A 89 47.23 10.99 -6.79
CA ALA A 89 47.84 11.86 -7.79
C ALA A 89 48.89 12.83 -7.20
N LYS A 90 48.72 13.25 -5.94
CA LYS A 90 49.71 14.11 -5.24
C LYS A 90 51.00 13.36 -4.83
N VAL A 91 50.94 12.03 -4.69
CA VAL A 91 52.11 11.21 -4.36
C VAL A 91 53.01 10.99 -5.58
N ASP A 92 52.44 11.05 -6.79
CA ASP A 92 53.18 10.90 -8.05
C ASP A 92 53.80 12.22 -8.57
N ASP A 93 53.49 13.37 -7.98
CA ASP A 93 54.03 14.69 -8.37
C ASP A 93 55.43 14.96 -7.77
N GLY A 94 56.37 14.09 -8.12
CA GLY A 94 57.77 14.46 -8.30
C GLY A 94 57.98 14.95 -9.73
N THR A 95 57.73 16.25 -10.00
CA THR A 95 58.03 17.07 -11.20
C THR A 95 57.11 16.98 -12.45
N PRO A 96 56.96 18.09 -13.22
CA PRO A 96 56.11 19.25 -12.98
C PRO A 96 54.93 19.34 -13.99
N SER A 97 53.95 20.17 -13.64
CA SER A 97 52.73 20.56 -14.36
C SER A 97 52.73 20.40 -15.89
N PRO A 98 51.65 19.86 -16.49
CA PRO A 98 51.32 20.17 -17.87
C PRO A 98 50.47 21.44 -17.93
N SER A 99 50.86 22.28 -18.89
CA SER A 99 50.20 23.51 -19.33
C SER A 99 48.70 23.33 -19.57
N LEU A 100 47.94 24.32 -19.10
CA LEU A 100 46.64 24.69 -19.64
C LEU A 100 46.80 24.93 -21.14
N ASP A 101 46.01 24.24 -21.96
CA ASP A 101 45.42 24.78 -23.20
C ASP A 101 44.27 23.88 -23.69
N ASP A 102 43.18 24.58 -24.07
CA ASP A 102 42.12 24.27 -25.02
C ASP A 102 41.00 23.22 -24.77
N GLU A 103 39.82 23.81 -24.51
CA GLU A 103 38.60 23.80 -25.35
C GLU A 103 37.67 22.57 -25.39
N THR A 104 36.42 22.89 -25.04
CA THR A 104 35.14 22.31 -25.49
C THR A 104 34.68 20.97 -24.93
N SER A 105 33.51 21.01 -24.25
CA SER A 105 32.27 20.41 -24.78
C SER A 105 31.30 19.97 -23.66
N THR A 106 30.14 20.64 -23.64
CA THR A 106 28.81 20.12 -23.31
C THR A 106 28.48 19.73 -21.86
N VAL A 107 27.74 20.63 -21.19
CA VAL A 107 26.86 20.34 -20.05
C VAL A 107 25.43 20.25 -20.59
N PRO A 108 24.58 19.34 -20.07
CA PRO A 108 23.18 19.68 -19.91
C PRO A 108 22.80 19.82 -18.44
N ASP A 109 22.06 20.90 -18.19
CA ASP A 109 21.41 21.28 -16.95
C ASP A 109 20.59 20.16 -16.31
N PHE A 110 20.65 20.07 -14.97
CA PHE A 110 19.46 19.74 -14.18
C PHE A 110 19.34 20.66 -12.98
N HIS A 111 18.40 21.58 -13.14
CA HIS A 111 17.72 22.35 -12.12
C HIS A 111 17.19 21.48 -10.97
N SER A 112 17.50 21.87 -9.74
CA SER A 112 16.54 22.32 -8.71
C SER A 112 16.81 21.78 -7.32
N ALA A 113 16.97 22.76 -6.42
CA ALA A 113 16.96 22.64 -4.98
C ALA A 113 15.66 22.01 -4.46
N LEU A 114 15.78 21.26 -3.37
CA LEU A 114 14.76 21.20 -2.33
C LEU A 114 15.46 21.15 -0.96
N ASN A 115 15.50 22.31 -0.32
CA ASN A 115 15.60 22.43 1.12
C ASN A 115 14.30 21.90 1.72
N LEU A 116 14.40 20.98 2.68
CA LEU A 116 13.54 21.01 3.85
C LEU A 116 14.25 20.30 5.00
N ALA A 117 14.54 21.07 6.03
CA ALA A 117 14.94 20.58 7.33
C ALA A 117 13.70 20.05 8.06
N GLU A 118 13.81 18.88 8.69
CA GLU A 118 13.10 18.58 9.93
C GLU A 118 13.90 17.52 10.71
N GLN A 119 14.25 17.89 11.94
CA GLN A 119 14.93 17.07 12.94
C GLN A 119 13.94 16.12 13.62
N GLN A 120 14.33 14.86 13.86
CA GLN A 120 14.40 14.27 15.22
C GLN A 120 14.79 12.78 15.18
N GLU A 121 15.99 12.50 15.70
CA GLU A 121 16.29 11.58 16.81
C GLU A 121 15.78 10.12 16.77
N SER A 122 16.69 9.16 16.56
CA SER A 122 16.77 7.93 17.37
C SER A 122 18.07 7.15 17.10
N ASP A 123 18.92 7.16 18.13
CA ASP A 123 19.97 6.21 18.53
C ASP A 123 20.45 5.13 17.54
N ALA A 124 21.59 5.41 16.91
CA ALA A 124 22.59 4.41 16.62
C ALA A 124 23.98 5.00 16.93
N VAL A 125 24.77 4.22 17.68
CA VAL A 125 26.10 4.54 18.23
C VAL A 125 26.99 5.25 17.20
N PRO A 126 27.59 6.41 17.50
CA PRO A 126 28.38 7.14 16.53
C PRO A 126 29.74 6.44 16.33
N CYS A 127 30.07 6.12 15.09
CA CYS A 127 31.47 6.02 14.70
C CYS A 127 32.05 7.45 14.77
N SER A 128 32.88 7.69 15.78
CA SER A 128 33.49 8.97 16.09
C SER A 128 34.08 9.65 14.85
N ALA A 129 33.60 10.86 14.56
CA ALA A 129 34.22 11.75 13.57
C ALA A 129 35.62 12.17 14.05
N PRO A 130 36.65 12.20 13.18
CA PRO A 130 37.94 12.74 13.57
C PRO A 130 37.89 14.27 13.63
N VAL A 131 38.40 14.82 14.73
CA VAL A 131 38.60 16.26 14.93
C VAL A 131 39.68 16.74 13.96
N MET A 132 39.28 17.58 13.00
CA MET A 132 40.20 18.25 12.06
C MET A 132 40.97 19.35 12.78
N SER A 133 42.28 19.15 12.97
CA SER A 133 43.22 20.22 13.32
C SER A 133 43.95 20.72 12.08
N ASN A 134 44.12 22.05 11.99
CA ASN A 134 44.76 22.77 10.89
C ASN A 134 46.21 22.31 10.63
N PRO A 135 46.72 22.37 9.39
CA PRO A 135 48.05 21.88 9.04
C PRO A 135 49.10 22.95 9.34
N THR A 136 50.17 22.58 10.06
CA THR A 136 51.40 23.37 10.11
C THR A 136 52.61 22.45 10.00
N ALA A 137 53.43 22.77 9.00
CA ALA A 137 54.82 22.38 8.77
C ALA A 137 55.14 20.89 8.47
N CYS A 138 55.72 20.69 7.28
CA CYS A 138 56.33 19.47 6.79
C CYS A 138 57.52 19.03 7.66
N ALA A 139 57.47 17.77 8.12
CA ALA A 139 58.59 17.00 8.66
C ALA A 139 58.48 15.56 8.08
N PRO A 140 59.55 14.75 8.05
CA PRO A 140 59.58 13.40 7.44
C PRO A 140 58.59 12.36 8.03
N GLY A 141 57.70 12.77 8.94
CA GLY A 141 56.49 12.05 9.32
C GLY A 141 55.30 12.23 8.37
N ALA A 142 55.36 13.17 7.40
CA ALA A 142 54.26 13.47 6.49
C ALA A 142 53.88 12.29 5.57
N ALA A 143 54.88 11.62 4.98
CA ALA A 143 54.62 10.43 4.14
C ALA A 143 54.06 9.24 4.94
N ARG A 144 54.40 9.13 6.23
CA ARG A 144 53.87 8.09 7.11
C ARG A 144 52.44 8.40 7.55
N ASN A 145 52.12 9.67 7.76
CA ASN A 145 50.75 10.14 8.03
C ASN A 145 49.84 10.00 6.80
N GLU A 146 50.32 10.31 5.59
CA GLU A 146 49.54 10.14 4.36
C GLU A 146 49.24 8.67 4.04
N LEU A 147 50.19 7.76 4.30
CA LEU A 147 49.96 6.31 4.12
C LEU A 147 48.92 5.77 5.11
N VAL A 148 48.96 6.25 6.36
CA VAL A 148 47.97 5.92 7.40
C VAL A 148 46.60 6.47 7.00
N GLU A 149 46.50 7.73 6.61
CA GLU A 149 45.25 8.34 6.12
C GLU A 149 44.67 7.62 4.90
N ASN A 150 45.51 7.14 3.97
CA ASN A 150 45.05 6.41 2.78
C ASN A 150 44.56 5.00 3.16
N SER A 151 45.24 4.33 4.09
CA SER A 151 44.80 3.04 4.62
C SER A 151 43.48 3.15 5.40
N GLU A 152 43.28 4.23 6.15
CA GLU A 152 42.03 4.55 6.84
C GLU A 152 40.89 4.82 5.84
N LYS A 153 41.13 5.64 4.81
CA LYS A 153 40.15 5.89 3.73
C LYS A 153 39.79 4.61 2.97
N GLN A 154 40.76 3.71 2.75
CA GLN A 154 40.53 2.42 2.12
C GLN A 154 39.68 1.48 2.99
N ALA A 155 39.91 1.47 4.31
CA ALA A 155 39.07 0.75 5.26
C ALA A 155 37.65 1.32 5.33
N SER A 156 37.49 2.66 5.36
CA SER A 156 36.18 3.31 5.30
C SER A 156 35.42 2.97 4.03
N LEU A 157 36.11 2.91 2.89
CA LEU A 157 35.50 2.55 1.61
C LEU A 157 35.06 1.08 1.55
N GLN A 158 35.80 0.17 2.18
CA GLN A 158 35.36 -1.23 2.33
C GLN A 158 34.13 -1.34 3.22
N CYS A 159 34.11 -0.63 4.35
CA CYS A 159 32.95 -0.57 5.25
C CYS A 159 31.69 -0.03 4.54
N LEU A 160 31.82 1.06 3.76
CA LEU A 160 30.70 1.62 2.99
C LEU A 160 30.18 0.64 1.93
N LYS A 161 31.05 -0.15 1.30
CA LYS A 161 30.63 -1.16 0.31
C LYS A 161 29.84 -2.28 0.94
N GLU A 162 30.24 -2.73 2.13
CA GLU A 162 29.49 -3.72 2.91
C GLU A 162 28.11 -3.17 3.29
N GLU A 163 28.04 -1.93 3.79
CA GLU A 163 26.75 -1.31 4.14
C GLU A 163 25.85 -1.09 2.90
N VAL A 164 26.42 -0.73 1.74
CA VAL A 164 25.68 -0.65 0.47
C VAL A 164 25.09 -2.02 0.09
N HIS A 165 25.87 -3.09 0.23
CA HIS A 165 25.39 -4.45 -0.07
C HIS A 165 24.26 -4.87 0.88
N ASP A 166 24.39 -4.56 2.17
CA ASP A 166 23.36 -4.83 3.16
C ASP A 166 22.07 -4.04 2.88
N LEU A 167 22.20 -2.76 2.52
CA LEU A 167 21.07 -1.91 2.13
C LEU A 167 20.39 -2.40 0.84
N GLU A 168 21.14 -2.93 -0.13
CA GLU A 168 20.57 -3.58 -1.32
C GLU A 168 19.77 -4.83 -0.95
N GLY A 169 20.27 -5.64 -0.01
CA GLY A 169 19.54 -6.78 0.55
C GLY A 169 18.25 -6.37 1.27
N GLN A 170 18.31 -5.34 2.12
CA GLN A 170 17.14 -4.77 2.80
C GLN A 170 16.14 -4.20 1.81
N LEU A 171 16.59 -3.51 0.75
CA LEU A 171 15.75 -2.96 -0.29
C LEU A 171 15.03 -4.07 -1.08
N ALA A 172 15.73 -5.15 -1.42
CA ALA A 172 15.13 -6.31 -2.07
C ALA A 172 14.05 -6.94 -1.19
N SER A 173 14.35 -7.15 0.10
CA SER A 173 13.37 -7.67 1.08
C SER A 173 12.15 -6.75 1.21
N ALA A 174 12.36 -5.45 1.41
CA ALA A 174 11.27 -4.46 1.51
C ALA A 174 10.41 -4.43 0.25
N HIS A 175 11.01 -4.58 -0.94
CA HIS A 175 10.27 -4.65 -2.20
C HIS A 175 9.39 -5.91 -2.29
N THR A 176 9.87 -7.06 -1.80
CA THR A 176 9.04 -8.28 -1.74
C THR A 176 7.88 -8.13 -0.75
N GLN A 177 8.13 -7.56 0.43
CA GLN A 177 7.07 -7.29 1.41
C GLN A 177 6.01 -6.34 0.86
N LEU A 178 6.42 -5.29 0.14
CA LEU A 178 5.48 -4.38 -0.52
C LEU A 178 4.62 -5.11 -1.58
N LYS A 179 5.19 -6.04 -2.35
CA LYS A 179 4.41 -6.83 -3.31
C LYS A 179 3.36 -7.70 -2.61
N LEU A 180 3.73 -8.35 -1.51
CA LEU A 180 2.81 -9.16 -0.71
C LEU A 180 1.71 -8.30 -0.07
N ALA A 181 2.06 -7.16 0.52
CA ALA A 181 1.12 -6.21 1.11
C ALA A 181 0.14 -5.66 0.06
N ARG A 182 0.60 -5.39 -1.17
CA ARG A 182 -0.27 -4.99 -2.28
C ARG A 182 -1.28 -6.08 -2.63
N ALA A 183 -0.83 -7.31 -2.86
CA ALA A 183 -1.71 -8.42 -3.18
C ALA A 183 -2.76 -8.68 -2.09
N GLY A 184 -2.35 -8.63 -0.81
CA GLY A 184 -3.26 -8.77 0.33
C GLY A 184 -4.27 -7.61 0.43
N GLY A 185 -3.83 -6.38 0.19
CA GLY A 185 -4.70 -5.20 0.19
C GLY A 185 -5.69 -5.19 -0.98
N ASP A 186 -5.29 -5.65 -2.16
CA ASP A 186 -6.17 -5.77 -3.32
C ASP A 186 -7.29 -6.78 -3.04
N ALA A 187 -6.96 -7.94 -2.47
CA ALA A 187 -7.95 -8.93 -2.05
C ALA A 187 -8.92 -8.42 -0.97
N ALA A 188 -8.43 -7.64 0.00
CA ALA A 188 -9.28 -7.00 1.02
C ALA A 188 -10.22 -5.95 0.41
N THR A 189 -9.72 -5.19 -0.57
CA THR A 189 -10.50 -4.18 -1.30
C THR A 189 -11.60 -4.84 -2.13
N GLU A 190 -11.27 -5.90 -2.88
CA GLU A 190 -12.24 -6.67 -3.67
C GLU A 190 -13.33 -7.28 -2.79
N ARG A 191 -12.96 -7.87 -1.65
CA ARG A 191 -13.92 -8.43 -0.70
C ARG A 191 -14.88 -7.37 -0.14
N ALA A 192 -14.37 -6.22 0.26
CA ALA A 192 -15.21 -5.13 0.77
C ALA A 192 -16.17 -4.60 -0.32
N ALA A 193 -15.68 -4.45 -1.55
CA ALA A 193 -16.51 -4.02 -2.69
C ALA A 193 -17.60 -5.05 -3.03
N TRP A 194 -17.26 -6.34 -3.02
CA TRP A 194 -18.20 -7.43 -3.27
C TRP A 194 -19.31 -7.46 -2.21
N LEU A 195 -18.96 -7.39 -0.91
CA LEU A 195 -19.93 -7.37 0.18
C LEU A 195 -20.88 -6.17 0.07
N GLN A 196 -20.35 -5.00 -0.28
CA GLN A 196 -21.16 -3.80 -0.48
C GLN A 196 -22.16 -3.94 -1.63
N LEU A 197 -21.73 -4.53 -2.75
CA LEU A 197 -22.60 -4.79 -3.90
C LEU A 197 -23.69 -5.81 -3.55
N GLN A 198 -23.33 -6.90 -2.87
CA GLN A 198 -24.31 -7.91 -2.44
C GLN A 198 -25.32 -7.33 -1.46
N LEU A 199 -24.87 -6.53 -0.49
CA LEU A 199 -25.76 -5.87 0.45
C LEU A 199 -26.75 -4.94 -0.28
N HIS A 200 -26.27 -4.17 -1.25
CA HIS A 200 -27.12 -3.32 -2.08
C HIS A 200 -28.16 -4.15 -2.86
N ASN A 201 -27.75 -5.26 -3.45
CA ASN A 201 -28.63 -6.16 -4.20
C ASN A 201 -29.70 -6.81 -3.32
N GLU A 202 -29.33 -7.38 -2.17
CA GLU A 202 -30.30 -7.98 -1.25
C GLU A 202 -31.24 -6.90 -0.65
N THR A 203 -30.73 -5.69 -0.39
CA THR A 203 -31.58 -4.56 0.05
C THR A 203 -32.62 -4.20 -1.01
N ARG A 204 -32.22 -4.14 -2.29
CA ARG A 204 -33.14 -3.89 -3.40
C ARG A 204 -34.16 -5.03 -3.53
N ARG A 205 -33.72 -6.29 -3.44
CA ARG A 205 -34.61 -7.47 -3.48
C ARG A 205 -35.61 -7.46 -2.33
N SER A 206 -35.19 -7.07 -1.12
CA SER A 206 -36.06 -6.95 0.04
C SER A 206 -37.18 -5.94 -0.22
N LYS A 207 -36.87 -4.77 -0.80
CA LYS A 207 -37.89 -3.76 -1.12
C LYS A 207 -38.92 -4.27 -2.13
N VAL A 208 -38.48 -4.99 -3.16
CA VAL A 208 -39.38 -5.59 -4.14
C VAL A 208 -40.26 -6.65 -3.48
N ALA A 209 -39.68 -7.56 -2.70
CA ALA A 209 -40.41 -8.60 -2.00
C ALA A 209 -41.39 -8.03 -0.95
N GLU A 210 -41.05 -6.91 -0.29
CA GLU A 210 -41.97 -6.21 0.61
C GLU A 210 -43.21 -5.71 -0.11
N GLU A 211 -43.06 -5.07 -1.27
CA GLU A 211 -44.20 -4.61 -2.06
C GLU A 211 -45.02 -5.78 -2.61
N GLU A 212 -44.38 -6.86 -3.07
CA GLU A 212 -45.07 -8.07 -3.51
C GLU A 212 -45.89 -8.70 -2.36
N VAL A 213 -45.32 -8.81 -1.16
CA VAL A 213 -46.05 -9.32 0.03
C VAL A 213 -47.24 -8.42 0.37
N LYS A 214 -47.08 -7.09 0.33
CA LYS A 214 -48.19 -6.16 0.56
C LYS A 214 -49.31 -6.35 -0.46
N GLN A 215 -48.97 -6.46 -1.75
CA GLN A 215 -49.95 -6.69 -2.83
C GLN A 215 -50.69 -8.02 -2.66
N LEU A 216 -49.97 -9.10 -2.32
CA LEU A 216 -50.59 -10.41 -2.09
C LEU A 216 -51.52 -10.40 -0.87
N ARG A 217 -51.17 -9.66 0.19
CA ARG A 217 -52.07 -9.47 1.35
C ARG A 217 -53.35 -8.74 0.96
N ILE A 218 -53.26 -7.69 0.13
CA ILE A 218 -54.43 -6.96 -0.38
C ILE A 218 -55.32 -7.90 -1.21
N GLN A 219 -54.75 -8.64 -2.16
CA GLN A 219 -55.50 -9.60 -2.98
C GLN A 219 -56.19 -10.68 -2.13
N LEU A 220 -55.52 -11.15 -1.07
CA LEU A 220 -56.10 -12.13 -0.16
C LEU A 220 -57.32 -11.57 0.59
N ILE A 221 -57.25 -10.31 1.04
CA ILE A 221 -58.38 -9.62 1.69
C ILE A 221 -59.54 -9.47 0.71
N GLU A 222 -59.29 -9.03 -0.52
CA GLU A 222 -60.32 -8.87 -1.56
C GLU A 222 -61.03 -10.21 -1.88
N ILE A 223 -60.28 -11.31 -1.96
CA ILE A 223 -60.85 -12.65 -2.15
C ILE A 223 -61.72 -13.04 -0.95
N GLN A 224 -61.24 -12.82 0.27
CA GLN A 224 -61.98 -13.15 1.50
C GLN A 224 -63.29 -12.36 1.61
N ASP A 225 -63.27 -11.06 1.28
CA ASP A 225 -64.47 -10.21 1.30
C ASP A 225 -65.45 -10.61 0.18
N GLY A 226 -64.94 -10.95 -1.01
CA GLY A 226 -65.76 -11.47 -2.11
C GLY A 226 -66.39 -12.83 -1.82
N GLU A 227 -65.71 -13.72 -1.10
CA GLU A 227 -66.28 -14.98 -0.62
C GLU A 227 -67.34 -14.75 0.45
N ARG A 228 -67.11 -13.84 1.41
CA ARG A 228 -68.11 -13.48 2.43
C ARG A 228 -69.37 -12.88 1.81
N ALA A 229 -69.22 -12.03 0.80
CA ALA A 229 -70.35 -11.43 0.09
C ALA A 229 -71.20 -12.44 -0.71
N LYS A 230 -70.66 -13.60 -1.08
CA LYS A 230 -71.41 -14.68 -1.77
C LYS A 230 -72.21 -15.57 -0.81
N VAL A 231 -71.90 -15.53 0.49
CA VAL A 231 -72.52 -16.38 1.52
C VAL A 231 -73.70 -15.67 2.20
N LEU A 232 -73.81 -14.35 2.06
CA LEU A 232 -74.93 -13.51 2.51
C LEU A 232 -75.96 -13.34 1.39
#